data_AF-G5BFW9-F1
#
_entry.id   AF-G5BFW9-F1
#
_cell.length_a   1.000
_cell.length_b   1.000
_cell.length_c   1.000
_cell.angle_alpha   90.00
_cell.angle_beta   90.00
_cell.angle_gamma   90.00
#
_symmetry.space_group_name_H-M   'P 1'
#
loop_
_entity.id
_entity.type
_entity.pdbx_description
1 polymer ?
#
loop_
_entity_poly.entity_id
_entity_poly.type
_entity_poly.pdbx_seq_one_letter_code
_entity_poly.pdbx_strand_id
1 'polypeptide(L)'
;MAYSQGGSKKKVCYYYDGDIGNYYYGQGHPMKPHRIPMTHNLLLNYGLYRKMEIYRPHKATAEEMTKYHSDEYIKFLRSIRPDNMSEYGKQMQRFNVGEDCSVFDALFEFCQLSTGSSVAGAVKLNRQQTDMAVNWAGGLHHAKKSEASGFCYVNDIVFAILELLNYHQRILYIDIGIHHGDGVEEAFCTTDRVMTVSFHKYGEYFPGTGDLRDIGAGKGKYYAVNFPMRDGIDDESYGQIFKPIISKVMELYQPSVVVLQCGADSLSGNRLDCFNLTVKDKQIACDEEFSDSEDEGEGGRRNVTDHKKGAKKARIEEDKKETEDKKADVKEEDKSKDNSGEKTDTKGAKSEQLSKP
;
A
#
# COMPACT_ATOMS: atom_id res chain seq x y z
N MET A 1 4.09 7.89 -16.72
CA MET A 1 3.04 8.68 -16.00
C MET A 1 1.77 8.56 -16.82
N ALA A 2 0.58 8.62 -16.23
CA ALA A 2 -0.67 8.58 -17.01
C ALA A 2 -1.02 9.98 -17.54
N TYR A 3 -1.12 10.16 -18.86
CA TYR A 3 -1.69 11.34 -19.49
C TYR A 3 -3.14 11.02 -19.90
N SER A 4 -3.72 11.80 -20.80
CA SER A 4 -5.04 11.63 -21.39
C SER A 4 -4.95 11.56 -22.92
N GLN A 5 -5.98 11.04 -23.58
CA GLN A 5 -6.19 11.27 -25.01
C GLN A 5 -6.41 12.79 -25.22
N GLY A 6 -5.33 13.50 -25.53
CA GLY A 6 -5.23 14.97 -25.44
C GLY A 6 -3.84 15.49 -25.05
N GLY A 7 -2.96 14.64 -24.49
CA GLY A 7 -1.53 14.93 -24.31
C GLY A 7 -1.18 15.89 -23.16
N SER A 8 -2.17 16.39 -22.40
CA SER A 8 -1.93 17.17 -21.19
C SER A 8 -1.49 16.27 -20.02
N LYS A 9 -0.47 16.72 -19.27
CA LYS A 9 -0.05 16.06 -18.03
C LYS A 9 -1.18 16.19 -16.99
N LYS A 10 -1.76 15.07 -16.58
CA LYS A 10 -2.78 15.00 -15.52
C LYS A 10 -2.23 15.50 -14.18
N LYS A 11 -3.03 16.28 -13.45
CA LYS A 11 -2.73 16.73 -12.10
C LYS A 11 -2.93 15.60 -11.09
N VAL A 12 -2.00 15.51 -10.13
CA VAL A 12 -2.01 14.52 -9.04
C VAL A 12 -2.02 15.21 -7.69
N CYS A 13 -2.96 14.81 -6.82
CA CYS A 13 -2.92 15.04 -5.38
C CYS A 13 -2.50 13.73 -4.69
N TYR A 14 -1.65 13.81 -3.67
CA TYR A 14 -1.21 12.66 -2.87
C TYR A 14 -1.39 12.94 -1.38
N TYR A 15 -1.98 11.99 -0.67
CA TYR A 15 -2.30 12.11 0.75
C TYR A 15 -1.34 11.28 1.60
N TYR A 16 -0.81 11.91 2.65
CA TYR A 16 0.08 11.28 3.61
C TYR A 16 0.03 11.99 4.96
N ASP A 17 -0.02 11.20 6.03
CA ASP A 17 0.20 11.66 7.39
C ASP A 17 1.50 11.04 7.94
N GLY A 18 2.35 11.84 8.58
CA GLY A 18 3.61 11.36 9.15
C GLY A 18 3.41 10.32 10.27
N ASP A 19 2.26 10.37 10.96
CA ASP A 19 1.96 9.49 12.08
C ASP A 19 1.49 8.09 11.63
N ILE A 20 1.10 7.92 10.36
CA ILE A 20 0.55 6.65 9.83
C ILE A 20 1.54 5.48 9.92
N GLY A 21 2.84 5.77 9.95
CA GLY A 21 3.91 4.79 10.06
C GLY A 21 4.09 4.16 11.44
N ASN A 22 3.47 4.76 12.48
CA ASN A 22 3.72 4.45 13.88
C ASN A 22 2.68 3.47 14.47
N TYR A 23 1.52 3.32 13.83
CA TYR A 23 0.48 2.38 14.27
C TYR A 23 0.94 0.92 14.10
N TYR A 24 0.68 0.09 15.10
CA TYR A 24 1.26 -1.25 15.22
C TYR A 24 0.21 -2.29 15.63
N TYR A 25 -0.20 -3.12 14.67
CA TYR A 25 -1.16 -4.23 14.84
C TYR A 25 -0.70 -5.36 15.78
N GLY A 26 0.45 -5.22 16.44
CA GLY A 26 1.01 -6.22 17.36
C GLY A 26 2.16 -7.07 16.80
N GLN A 27 2.71 -7.91 17.68
CA GLN A 27 3.77 -8.87 17.38
C GLN A 27 3.24 -9.99 16.47
N GLY A 28 4.06 -10.48 15.54
CA GLY A 28 3.67 -11.51 14.57
C GLY A 28 2.77 -11.02 13.43
N HIS A 29 1.79 -10.16 13.71
CA HIS A 29 0.75 -9.71 12.78
C HIS A 29 1.29 -9.23 11.42
N PRO A 30 0.75 -9.67 10.26
CA PRO A 30 1.32 -9.38 8.95
C PRO A 30 1.13 -7.93 8.47
N MET A 31 -0.02 -7.28 8.76
CA MET A 31 -0.23 -5.87 8.41
C MET A 31 0.75 -4.97 9.17
N LYS A 32 1.63 -4.28 8.44
CA LYS A 32 2.58 -3.29 8.96
C LYS A 32 2.34 -1.92 8.30
N PRO A 33 1.64 -0.98 8.97
CA PRO A 33 1.43 0.39 8.47
C PRO A 33 2.73 1.11 8.09
N HIS A 34 3.87 0.72 8.68
CA HIS A 34 5.22 1.15 8.29
C HIS A 34 5.57 0.96 6.79
N ARG A 35 4.84 0.14 6.02
CA ARG A 35 4.99 0.11 4.55
C ARG A 35 4.69 1.47 3.88
N ILE A 36 3.84 2.28 4.51
CA ILE A 36 3.39 3.58 3.98
C ILE A 36 4.49 4.66 4.05
N PRO A 37 5.17 4.91 5.19
CA PRO A 37 6.34 5.81 5.22
C PRO A 37 7.52 5.27 4.40
N MET A 38 7.67 3.95 4.20
CA MET A 38 8.67 3.42 3.27
C MET A 38 8.38 3.88 1.83
N THR A 39 7.15 3.71 1.35
CA THR A 39 6.70 4.23 0.04
C THR A 39 6.84 5.75 -0.04
N HIS A 40 6.48 6.49 1.01
CA HIS A 40 6.62 7.94 1.08
C HIS A 40 8.08 8.40 0.92
N ASN A 41 8.99 7.85 1.74
CA ASN A 41 10.40 8.21 1.69
C ASN A 41 11.03 7.81 0.34
N LEU A 42 10.61 6.70 -0.27
CA LEU A 42 11.08 6.31 -1.60
C LEU A 42 10.65 7.33 -2.68
N LEU A 43 9.38 7.75 -2.69
CA LEU A 43 8.89 8.75 -3.67
C LEU A 43 9.44 10.17 -3.42
N LEU A 44 9.84 10.49 -2.18
CA LEU A 44 10.58 11.72 -1.87
C LEU A 44 11.99 11.69 -2.49
N ASN A 45 12.72 10.58 -2.31
CA ASN A 45 14.08 10.42 -2.84
C ASN A 45 14.12 10.38 -4.38
N TYR A 46 13.12 9.76 -5.04
CA TYR A 46 12.92 9.88 -6.50
C TYR A 46 12.48 11.28 -6.96
N GLY A 47 12.25 12.23 -6.04
CA GLY A 47 11.87 13.61 -6.38
C GLY A 47 10.45 13.78 -6.90
N LEU A 48 9.58 12.77 -6.75
CA LEU A 48 8.22 12.78 -7.31
C LEU A 48 7.32 13.83 -6.65
N TYR A 49 7.64 14.25 -5.42
CA TYR A 49 6.99 15.37 -4.73
C TYR A 49 7.05 16.69 -5.53
N ARG A 50 8.02 16.86 -6.45
CA ARG A 50 8.11 18.03 -7.35
C ARG A 50 7.10 17.99 -8.50
N LYS A 51 6.32 16.90 -8.62
CA LYS A 51 5.42 16.61 -9.75
C LYS A 51 3.97 16.34 -9.29
N MET A 52 3.64 16.55 -8.01
CA MET A 52 2.30 16.34 -7.43
C MET A 52 2.06 17.24 -6.20
N GLU A 53 0.81 17.55 -5.88
CA GLU A 53 0.45 18.28 -4.65
C GLU A 53 0.35 17.29 -3.47
N ILE A 54 1.19 17.47 -2.44
CA ILE A 54 1.15 16.63 -1.23
C ILE A 54 0.29 17.30 -0.15
N TYR A 55 -0.65 16.54 0.42
CA TYR A 55 -1.57 17.00 1.47
C TYR A 55 -1.47 16.11 2.72
N ARG A 56 -1.48 16.73 3.90
CA ARG A 56 -1.83 16.03 5.16
C ARG A 56 -3.37 15.90 5.21
N PRO A 57 -3.92 14.70 5.46
CA PRO A 57 -5.37 14.51 5.56
C PRO A 57 -5.94 15.15 6.84
N HIS A 58 -7.26 15.34 6.89
CA HIS A 58 -7.96 15.48 8.16
C HIS A 58 -8.17 14.10 8.81
N LYS A 59 -8.30 14.06 10.14
CA LYS A 59 -8.84 12.88 10.82
C LYS A 59 -10.35 12.83 10.56
N ALA A 60 -10.83 11.84 9.80
CA ALA A 60 -12.26 11.67 9.51
C ALA A 60 -13.08 11.57 10.80
N THR A 61 -14.21 12.26 10.85
CA THR A 61 -15.11 12.30 12.00
C THR A 61 -15.95 11.01 12.11
N ALA A 62 -16.50 10.76 13.31
CA ALA A 62 -17.48 9.68 13.49
C ALA A 62 -18.73 9.88 12.62
N GLU A 63 -19.13 11.13 12.36
CA GLU A 63 -20.26 11.50 11.49
C GLU A 63 -19.98 11.20 10.01
N GLU A 64 -18.74 11.36 9.54
CA GLU A 64 -18.34 10.87 8.22
C GLU A 64 -18.41 9.33 8.15
N MET A 65 -17.97 8.63 9.19
CA MET A 65 -17.96 7.17 9.23
C MET A 65 -19.35 6.53 9.37
N THR A 66 -20.33 7.17 10.03
CA THR A 66 -21.70 6.62 10.14
C THR A 66 -22.56 6.82 8.88
N LYS A 67 -22.02 7.47 7.82
CA LYS A 67 -22.65 7.48 6.48
C LYS A 67 -22.79 6.07 5.85
N TYR A 68 -21.95 5.13 6.27
CA TYR A 68 -22.04 3.72 5.88
C TYR A 68 -22.08 2.79 7.09
N HIS A 69 -21.12 2.88 8.02
CA HIS A 69 -21.07 2.00 9.18
C HIS A 69 -22.19 2.29 10.19
N SER A 70 -22.53 1.33 11.05
CA SER A 70 -23.48 1.57 12.13
C SER A 70 -22.88 2.42 13.27
N ASP A 71 -23.71 3.27 13.89
CA ASP A 71 -23.33 4.12 15.02
C ASP A 71 -22.79 3.33 16.20
N GLU A 72 -23.32 2.12 16.44
CA GLU A 72 -22.83 1.22 17.49
C GLU A 72 -21.40 0.75 17.21
N TYR A 73 -21.08 0.39 15.97
CA TYR A 73 -19.76 -0.08 15.57
C TYR A 73 -18.72 1.05 15.60
N ILE A 74 -19.05 2.24 15.08
CA ILE A 74 -18.15 3.41 15.15
C ILE A 74 -17.97 3.89 16.58
N LYS A 75 -19.02 3.86 17.42
CA LYS A 75 -18.91 4.15 18.86
C LYS A 75 -18.01 3.13 19.56
N PHE A 76 -18.10 1.84 19.21
CA PHE A 76 -17.22 0.80 19.71
C PHE A 76 -15.76 1.05 19.32
N LEU A 77 -15.45 1.22 18.02
CA LEU A 77 -14.08 1.48 17.54
C LEU A 77 -13.45 2.72 18.20
N ARG A 78 -14.25 3.76 18.50
CA ARG A 78 -13.81 4.97 19.21
C ARG A 78 -13.61 4.78 20.73
N SER A 79 -14.08 3.68 21.30
CA SER A 79 -14.06 3.43 22.75
C SER A 79 -13.12 2.29 23.17
N ILE A 80 -12.92 1.30 22.30
CA ILE A 80 -12.05 0.14 22.51
C ILE A 80 -10.57 0.55 22.51
N ARG A 81 -9.80 0.00 23.45
CA ARG A 81 -8.37 0.21 23.63
C ARG A 81 -7.74 -1.01 24.33
N PRO A 82 -6.41 -1.22 24.28
CA PRO A 82 -5.77 -2.34 24.97
C PRO A 82 -6.04 -2.40 26.47
N ASP A 83 -6.21 -1.26 27.16
CA ASP A 83 -6.46 -1.19 28.60
C ASP A 83 -7.88 -1.59 29.04
N ASN A 84 -8.86 -1.62 28.12
CA ASN A 84 -10.27 -1.90 28.44
C ASN A 84 -10.87 -3.13 27.74
N MET A 85 -10.09 -3.91 26.98
CA MET A 85 -10.57 -5.07 26.20
C MET A 85 -11.46 -6.04 27.00
N SER A 86 -11.15 -6.26 28.28
CA SER A 86 -11.91 -7.13 29.20
C SER A 86 -13.36 -6.70 29.43
N GLU A 87 -13.66 -5.39 29.35
CA GLU A 87 -15.02 -4.84 29.46
C GLU A 87 -15.83 -5.06 28.17
N TYR A 88 -15.15 -5.25 27.04
CA TYR A 88 -15.73 -5.19 25.70
C TYR A 88 -15.89 -6.56 25.02
N GLY A 89 -15.54 -7.69 25.64
CA GLY A 89 -15.50 -9.01 25.00
C GLY A 89 -16.73 -9.41 24.16
N LYS A 90 -17.96 -9.04 24.60
CA LYS A 90 -19.20 -9.27 23.82
C LYS A 90 -19.30 -8.41 22.56
N GLN A 91 -18.80 -7.17 22.61
CA GLN A 91 -18.75 -6.26 21.46
C GLN A 91 -17.61 -6.64 20.51
N MET A 92 -16.44 -7.01 21.05
CA MET A 92 -15.32 -7.57 20.28
C MET A 92 -15.77 -8.77 19.43
N GLN A 93 -16.47 -9.75 20.03
CA GLN A 93 -17.04 -10.88 19.30
C GLN A 93 -18.09 -10.45 18.26
N ARG A 94 -19.02 -9.55 18.63
CA ARG A 94 -20.09 -9.07 17.74
C ARG A 94 -19.57 -8.31 16.52
N PHE A 95 -18.45 -7.61 16.67
CA PHE A 95 -17.89 -6.70 15.67
C PHE A 95 -16.61 -7.25 15.02
N ASN A 96 -16.32 -8.54 15.25
CA ASN A 96 -15.19 -9.30 14.72
C ASN A 96 -13.81 -8.61 14.91
N VAL A 97 -13.53 -8.11 16.11
CA VAL A 97 -12.19 -7.59 16.47
C VAL A 97 -11.62 -8.38 17.64
N GLY A 98 -10.38 -8.84 17.51
CA GLY A 98 -9.75 -9.80 18.41
C GLY A 98 -8.49 -10.42 17.81
N GLU A 99 -8.67 -11.39 16.90
CA GLU A 99 -7.60 -12.19 16.30
C GLU A 99 -6.91 -11.44 15.14
N ASP A 100 -7.37 -11.60 13.89
CA ASP A 100 -6.82 -10.86 12.73
C ASP A 100 -7.06 -9.35 12.85
N CYS A 101 -8.23 -8.94 13.35
CA CYS A 101 -8.55 -7.53 13.56
C CYS A 101 -8.20 -7.14 15.00
N SER A 102 -6.91 -7.06 15.31
CA SER A 102 -6.37 -6.83 16.65
C SER A 102 -6.69 -5.44 17.25
N VAL A 103 -6.87 -5.38 18.58
CA VAL A 103 -6.95 -4.10 19.30
C VAL A 103 -5.54 -3.58 19.56
N PHE A 104 -5.24 -2.35 19.11
CA PHE A 104 -3.95 -1.69 19.33
C PHE A 104 -4.11 -0.20 19.69
N ASP A 105 -3.05 0.39 20.21
CA ASP A 105 -3.06 1.80 20.65
C ASP A 105 -3.39 2.75 19.50
N ALA A 106 -4.35 3.66 19.77
CA ALA A 106 -4.87 4.61 18.80
C ALA A 106 -5.43 3.99 17.49
N LEU A 107 -5.94 2.74 17.55
CA LEU A 107 -6.68 2.06 16.47
C LEU A 107 -7.70 2.97 15.76
N PHE A 108 -8.50 3.75 16.51
CA PHE A 108 -9.45 4.66 15.92
C PHE A 108 -8.77 5.72 15.04
N GLU A 109 -7.66 6.30 15.51
CA GLU A 109 -6.96 7.36 14.77
C GLU A 109 -6.33 6.86 13.46
N PHE A 110 -5.81 5.62 13.45
CA PHE A 110 -5.39 4.94 12.22
C PHE A 110 -6.54 4.92 11.19
N CYS A 111 -7.74 4.52 11.63
CA CYS A 111 -8.94 4.50 10.80
C CYS A 111 -9.38 5.91 10.36
N GLN A 112 -9.21 6.93 11.21
CA GLN A 112 -9.51 8.32 10.86
C GLN A 112 -8.58 8.87 9.77
N LEU A 113 -7.29 8.49 9.79
CA LEU A 113 -6.29 8.96 8.82
C LEU A 113 -6.40 8.25 7.46
N SER A 114 -6.65 6.93 7.44
CA SER A 114 -6.90 6.19 6.20
C SER A 114 -8.18 6.69 5.51
N THR A 115 -9.28 6.81 6.27
CA THR A 115 -10.58 7.28 5.78
C THR A 115 -10.55 8.73 5.32
N GLY A 116 -9.98 9.63 6.14
CA GLY A 116 -9.92 11.06 5.83
C GLY A 116 -9.12 11.35 4.56
N SER A 117 -8.06 10.58 4.31
CA SER A 117 -7.27 10.65 3.06
C SER A 117 -8.10 10.29 1.82
N SER A 118 -8.85 9.18 1.84
CA SER A 118 -9.68 8.76 0.70
C SER A 118 -10.88 9.69 0.47
N VAL A 119 -11.54 10.16 1.54
CA VAL A 119 -12.63 11.14 1.45
C VAL A 119 -12.12 12.49 0.93
N ALA A 120 -10.98 13.00 1.41
CA ALA A 120 -10.39 14.23 0.90
C ALA A 120 -10.00 14.11 -0.59
N GLY A 121 -9.52 12.94 -1.02
CA GLY A 121 -9.29 12.61 -2.43
C GLY A 121 -10.57 12.70 -3.27
N ALA A 122 -11.65 12.07 -2.83
CA ALA A 122 -12.97 12.15 -3.48
C ALA A 122 -13.48 13.61 -3.58
N VAL A 123 -13.37 14.39 -2.49
CA VAL A 123 -13.74 15.83 -2.48
C VAL A 123 -12.90 16.64 -3.48
N LYS A 124 -11.61 16.33 -3.65
CA LYS A 124 -10.74 17.00 -4.66
C LYS A 124 -11.16 16.67 -6.10
N LEU A 125 -11.54 15.43 -6.38
CA LEU A 125 -12.05 14.98 -7.68
C LEU A 125 -13.41 15.60 -7.99
N ASN A 126 -14.37 15.53 -7.06
CA ASN A 126 -15.69 16.17 -7.17
C ASN A 126 -15.61 17.67 -7.47
N ARG A 127 -14.66 18.36 -6.86
CA ARG A 127 -14.42 19.81 -7.07
C ARG A 127 -13.57 20.12 -8.31
N GLN A 128 -13.23 19.12 -9.12
CA GLN A 128 -12.40 19.24 -10.33
C GLN A 128 -11.04 19.93 -10.06
N GLN A 129 -10.47 19.72 -8.87
CA GLN A 129 -9.20 20.33 -8.43
C GLN A 129 -7.98 19.46 -8.70
N THR A 130 -8.18 18.24 -9.21
CA THR A 130 -7.14 17.27 -9.61
C THR A 130 -7.75 16.25 -10.58
N ASP A 131 -6.93 15.63 -11.44
CA ASP A 131 -7.35 14.51 -12.29
C ASP A 131 -7.19 13.16 -11.58
N MET A 132 -6.24 13.09 -10.64
CA MET A 132 -5.95 11.89 -9.83
C MET A 132 -5.75 12.27 -8.37
N ALA A 133 -6.22 11.41 -7.46
CA ALA A 133 -5.98 11.49 -6.02
C ALA A 133 -5.44 10.14 -5.53
N VAL A 134 -4.34 10.15 -4.77
CA VAL A 134 -3.62 8.94 -4.34
C VAL A 134 -3.56 8.88 -2.82
N ASN A 135 -3.99 7.75 -2.25
CA ASN A 135 -3.89 7.45 -0.83
C ASN A 135 -3.35 6.02 -0.65
N TRP A 136 -2.10 5.87 -0.18
CA TRP A 136 -1.51 4.56 0.10
C TRP A 136 -1.81 4.02 1.52
N ALA A 137 -2.54 4.79 2.34
CA ALA A 137 -3.00 4.37 3.66
C ALA A 137 -4.44 3.81 3.67
N GLY A 138 -5.18 4.01 2.58
CA GLY A 138 -6.52 3.46 2.35
C GLY A 138 -6.48 2.11 1.61
N GLY A 139 -7.61 1.76 1.01
CA GLY A 139 -7.79 0.49 0.30
C GLY A 139 -8.32 -0.65 1.18
N LEU A 140 -8.95 -0.34 2.32
CA LEU A 140 -9.40 -1.30 3.35
C LEU A 140 -10.72 -2.01 2.94
N HIS A 141 -10.68 -2.71 1.80
CA HIS A 141 -11.85 -3.24 1.10
C HIS A 141 -12.71 -4.26 1.87
N HIS A 142 -12.16 -4.96 2.86
CA HIS A 142 -12.87 -6.00 3.62
C HIS A 142 -13.79 -5.49 4.73
N ALA A 143 -13.62 -4.25 5.19
CA ALA A 143 -14.40 -3.73 6.31
C ALA A 143 -15.90 -3.65 5.96
N LYS A 144 -16.75 -4.20 6.84
CA LYS A 144 -18.19 -4.37 6.62
C LYS A 144 -19.00 -3.30 7.32
N LYS A 145 -20.31 -3.23 7.07
CA LYS A 145 -21.19 -2.20 7.66
C LYS A 145 -21.15 -2.18 9.21
N SER A 146 -20.93 -3.30 9.88
CA SER A 146 -20.91 -3.37 11.36
C SER A 146 -19.86 -4.31 11.94
N GLU A 147 -18.82 -4.69 11.19
CA GLU A 147 -17.76 -5.57 11.69
C GLU A 147 -16.45 -5.33 10.93
N ALA A 148 -15.33 -5.65 11.60
CA ALA A 148 -14.02 -5.68 10.96
C ALA A 148 -13.84 -7.01 10.21
N SER A 149 -12.97 -7.03 9.20
CA SER A 149 -12.59 -8.26 8.49
C SER A 149 -11.26 -8.04 7.75
N GLY A 150 -10.44 -9.08 7.57
CA GLY A 150 -9.21 -9.00 6.77
C GLY A 150 -8.29 -7.82 7.11
N PHE A 151 -8.00 -7.63 8.41
CA PHE A 151 -7.22 -6.49 8.95
C PHE A 151 -7.85 -5.09 8.79
N CYS A 152 -9.08 -5.00 8.25
CA CYS A 152 -9.77 -3.77 7.89
C CYS A 152 -10.93 -3.47 8.87
N TYR A 153 -10.93 -2.27 9.46
CA TYR A 153 -11.96 -1.83 10.42
C TYR A 153 -12.94 -0.79 9.83
N VAL A 154 -12.47 0.12 8.99
CA VAL A 154 -13.30 1.17 8.37
C VAL A 154 -13.07 1.16 6.88
N ASN A 155 -14.15 1.11 6.09
CA ASN A 155 -14.09 0.94 4.64
C ASN A 155 -13.93 2.28 3.93
N ASP A 156 -12.70 2.81 3.90
CA ASP A 156 -12.37 4.12 3.32
C ASP A 156 -12.80 4.27 1.85
N ILE A 157 -12.83 3.15 1.11
CA ILE A 157 -13.26 3.06 -0.29
C ILE A 157 -14.75 3.36 -0.41
N VAL A 158 -15.60 2.74 0.43
CA VAL A 158 -17.05 2.99 0.42
C VAL A 158 -17.35 4.45 0.75
N PHE A 159 -16.61 5.10 1.65
CA PHE A 159 -16.77 6.54 1.91
C PHE A 159 -16.35 7.42 0.73
N ALA A 160 -15.25 7.09 0.05
CA ALA A 160 -14.82 7.80 -1.15
C ALA A 160 -15.83 7.64 -2.29
N ILE A 161 -16.38 6.44 -2.50
CA ILE A 161 -17.42 6.19 -3.50
C ILE A 161 -18.72 6.93 -3.14
N LEU A 162 -19.17 6.91 -1.89
CA LEU A 162 -20.35 7.65 -1.44
C LEU A 162 -20.19 9.17 -1.62
N GLU A 163 -18.99 9.72 -1.40
CA GLU A 163 -18.70 11.13 -1.68
C GLU A 163 -18.72 11.40 -3.19
N LEU A 164 -18.09 10.57 -4.02
CA LEU A 164 -18.14 10.69 -5.49
C LEU A 164 -19.58 10.59 -6.04
N LEU A 165 -20.46 9.78 -5.43
CA LEU A 165 -21.87 9.64 -5.84
C LEU A 165 -22.69 10.94 -5.69
N ASN A 166 -22.17 11.98 -5.04
CA ASN A 166 -22.79 13.31 -5.00
C ASN A 166 -22.73 14.04 -6.37
N TYR A 167 -21.75 13.71 -7.22
CA TYR A 167 -21.51 14.37 -8.52
C TYR A 167 -21.49 13.39 -9.70
N HIS A 168 -21.13 12.12 -9.47
CA HIS A 168 -20.93 11.12 -10.50
C HIS A 168 -22.11 10.14 -10.58
N GLN A 169 -22.82 10.11 -11.72
CA GLN A 169 -23.99 9.23 -11.90
C GLN A 169 -23.61 7.74 -11.85
N ARG A 170 -22.44 7.39 -12.40
CA ARG A 170 -21.87 6.04 -12.49
C ARG A 170 -20.39 6.08 -12.11
N ILE A 171 -19.96 5.15 -11.26
CA ILE A 171 -18.61 5.02 -10.71
C ILE A 171 -18.12 3.59 -10.95
N LEU A 172 -16.92 3.44 -11.50
CA LEU A 172 -16.28 2.14 -11.63
C LEU A 172 -15.31 1.93 -10.47
N TYR A 173 -15.51 0.86 -9.70
CA TYR A 173 -14.54 0.32 -8.77
C TYR A 173 -13.78 -0.82 -9.43
N ILE A 174 -12.45 -0.76 -9.41
CA ILE A 174 -11.55 -1.83 -9.89
C ILE A 174 -10.69 -2.26 -8.71
N ASP A 175 -10.58 -3.56 -8.49
CA ASP A 175 -9.77 -4.19 -7.45
C ASP A 175 -8.75 -5.14 -8.07
N ILE A 176 -7.46 -4.89 -7.80
CA ILE A 176 -6.33 -5.73 -8.25
C ILE A 176 -5.53 -6.34 -7.10
N GLY A 177 -6.07 -6.27 -5.86
CA GLY A 177 -5.57 -7.08 -4.77
C GLY A 177 -5.89 -8.57 -4.98
N ILE A 178 -5.07 -9.46 -4.42
CA ILE A 178 -5.30 -10.92 -4.56
C ILE A 178 -6.58 -11.39 -3.83
N HIS A 179 -7.06 -10.62 -2.86
CA HIS A 179 -8.28 -10.90 -2.11
C HIS A 179 -9.50 -10.23 -2.77
N HIS A 180 -10.66 -10.91 -2.76
CA HIS A 180 -11.91 -10.34 -3.28
C HIS A 180 -12.30 -9.07 -2.50
N GLY A 181 -12.68 -8.00 -3.21
CA GLY A 181 -13.11 -6.70 -2.67
C GLY A 181 -14.49 -6.70 -1.98
N ASP A 182 -14.72 -7.69 -1.12
CA ASP A 182 -16.03 -8.17 -0.69
C ASP A 182 -16.85 -7.19 0.18
N GLY A 183 -16.21 -6.30 0.94
CA GLY A 183 -16.91 -5.24 1.67
C GLY A 183 -17.37 -4.10 0.76
N VAL A 184 -16.65 -3.83 -0.33
CA VAL A 184 -17.04 -2.84 -1.34
C VAL A 184 -18.14 -3.40 -2.23
N GLU A 185 -18.05 -4.66 -2.64
CA GLU A 185 -19.12 -5.34 -3.38
C GLU A 185 -20.41 -5.43 -2.55
N GLU A 186 -20.35 -5.88 -1.30
CA GLU A 186 -21.52 -5.93 -0.41
C GLU A 186 -22.23 -4.57 -0.30
N ALA A 187 -21.46 -3.48 -0.16
CA ALA A 187 -22.00 -2.13 -0.03
C ALA A 187 -22.79 -1.65 -1.26
N PHE A 188 -22.49 -2.16 -2.46
CA PHE A 188 -23.06 -1.69 -3.72
C PHE A 188 -23.79 -2.76 -4.55
N CYS A 189 -23.78 -4.02 -4.14
CA CYS A 189 -24.38 -5.20 -4.80
C CYS A 189 -25.85 -5.01 -5.29
N THR A 190 -26.59 -4.05 -4.73
CA THR A 190 -27.98 -3.76 -5.10
C THR A 190 -28.21 -2.50 -5.96
N THR A 191 -27.16 -1.78 -6.39
CA THR A 191 -27.26 -0.57 -7.23
C THR A 191 -26.52 -0.69 -8.57
N ASP A 192 -27.04 0.03 -9.56
CA ASP A 192 -26.48 0.31 -10.89
C ASP A 192 -25.52 1.52 -10.91
N ARG A 193 -25.48 2.33 -9.84
CA ARG A 193 -24.66 3.56 -9.77
C ARG A 193 -23.18 3.33 -9.46
N VAL A 194 -22.83 2.14 -9.02
CA VAL A 194 -21.45 1.69 -8.84
C VAL A 194 -21.33 0.32 -9.50
N MET A 195 -20.27 0.12 -10.29
CA MET A 195 -19.89 -1.21 -10.78
C MET A 195 -18.64 -1.67 -10.05
N THR A 196 -18.65 -2.86 -9.46
CA THR A 196 -17.47 -3.51 -8.86
C THR A 196 -16.85 -4.50 -9.83
N VAL A 197 -15.53 -4.42 -10.02
CA VAL A 197 -14.77 -5.36 -10.84
C VAL A 197 -13.56 -5.83 -10.03
N SER A 198 -13.48 -7.11 -9.68
CA SER A 198 -12.41 -7.65 -8.84
C SER A 198 -11.69 -8.83 -9.48
N PHE A 199 -10.36 -8.79 -9.45
CA PHE A 199 -9.45 -9.80 -9.99
C PHE A 199 -8.67 -10.47 -8.85
N HIS A 200 -9.18 -11.58 -8.32
CA HIS A 200 -8.71 -12.17 -7.06
C HIS A 200 -8.49 -13.70 -7.14
N LYS A 201 -7.78 -14.28 -6.18
CA LYS A 201 -7.71 -15.73 -5.98
C LYS A 201 -9.04 -16.26 -5.43
N TYR A 202 -9.50 -17.39 -5.96
CA TYR A 202 -10.73 -18.03 -5.52
C TYR A 202 -10.56 -19.54 -5.32
N GLY A 203 -11.40 -20.13 -4.46
CA GLY A 203 -11.31 -21.52 -4.02
C GLY A 203 -10.35 -21.70 -2.83
N GLU A 204 -10.91 -22.11 -1.68
CA GLU A 204 -10.20 -22.31 -0.41
C GLU A 204 -9.27 -21.14 -0.02
N TYR A 205 -9.78 -19.92 -0.19
CA TYR A 205 -9.06 -18.67 0.13
C TYR A 205 -9.97 -17.63 0.78
N PHE A 206 -9.37 -16.71 1.53
CA PHE A 206 -10.07 -15.56 2.11
C PHE A 206 -10.47 -14.57 1.01
N PRO A 207 -11.64 -13.89 1.07
CA PRO A 207 -12.71 -13.98 2.07
C PRO A 207 -13.76 -15.07 1.78
N GLY A 208 -13.56 -15.93 0.77
CA GLY A 208 -14.50 -17.03 0.43
C GLY A 208 -15.70 -16.63 -0.44
N THR A 209 -15.73 -15.39 -0.94
CA THR A 209 -16.72 -14.83 -1.87
C THR A 209 -16.05 -14.41 -3.19
N GLY A 210 -16.82 -14.03 -4.22
CA GLY A 210 -16.28 -13.64 -5.52
C GLY A 210 -16.36 -14.76 -6.57
N ASP A 211 -17.38 -15.62 -6.49
CA ASP A 211 -17.62 -16.61 -7.54
C ASP A 211 -17.90 -15.92 -8.89
N LEU A 212 -17.60 -16.58 -10.00
CA LEU A 212 -17.97 -16.13 -11.35
C LEU A 212 -19.50 -15.90 -11.51
N ARG A 213 -20.31 -16.49 -10.63
CA ARG A 213 -21.78 -16.35 -10.54
C ARG A 213 -22.23 -15.23 -9.60
N ASP A 214 -21.34 -14.62 -8.82
CA ASP A 214 -21.63 -13.49 -7.93
C ASP A 214 -21.69 -12.20 -8.78
N ILE A 215 -22.85 -11.99 -9.41
CA ILE A 215 -23.11 -10.93 -10.40
C ILE A 215 -24.01 -9.80 -9.87
N GLY A 216 -24.15 -9.67 -8.55
CA GLY A 216 -25.00 -8.66 -7.91
C GLY A 216 -26.50 -8.96 -7.97
N ALA A 217 -27.31 -8.14 -7.29
CA ALA A 217 -28.72 -8.41 -7.02
C ALA A 217 -29.64 -7.21 -7.30
N GLY A 218 -30.92 -7.48 -7.58
CA GLY A 218 -31.91 -6.42 -7.82
C GLY A 218 -31.51 -5.51 -8.99
N LYS A 219 -31.32 -4.21 -8.74
CA LYS A 219 -30.80 -3.26 -9.75
C LYS A 219 -29.30 -3.41 -10.02
N GLY A 220 -28.53 -3.87 -9.03
CA GLY A 220 -27.10 -4.14 -9.15
C GLY A 220 -26.76 -5.46 -9.85
N LYS A 221 -27.75 -6.20 -10.34
CA LYS A 221 -27.51 -7.38 -11.17
C LYS A 221 -26.81 -6.98 -12.47
N TYR A 222 -25.71 -7.66 -12.77
CA TYR A 222 -24.72 -7.35 -13.82
C TYR A 222 -23.85 -6.10 -13.55
N TYR A 223 -23.84 -5.58 -12.32
CA TYR A 223 -22.93 -4.51 -11.88
C TYR A 223 -21.88 -4.97 -10.85
N ALA A 224 -21.88 -6.25 -10.47
CA ALA A 224 -20.71 -6.93 -9.93
C ALA A 224 -20.09 -7.82 -11.01
N VAL A 225 -18.76 -7.81 -11.12
CA VAL A 225 -17.98 -8.55 -12.12
C VAL A 225 -16.75 -9.17 -11.44
N ASN A 226 -16.85 -10.46 -11.13
CA ASN A 226 -15.80 -11.19 -10.44
C ASN A 226 -15.01 -12.09 -11.40
N PHE A 227 -13.68 -11.96 -11.37
CA PHE A 227 -12.76 -12.81 -12.13
C PHE A 227 -11.96 -13.72 -11.19
N PRO A 228 -12.51 -14.89 -10.81
CA PRO A 228 -11.85 -15.83 -9.92
C PRO A 228 -10.66 -16.53 -10.57
N MET A 229 -9.48 -16.42 -9.95
CA MET A 229 -8.21 -16.96 -10.43
C MET A 229 -7.60 -18.01 -9.51
N ARG A 230 -6.53 -18.64 -10.00
CA ARG A 230 -5.70 -19.61 -9.27
C ARG A 230 -4.30 -19.05 -9.04
N ASP A 231 -3.59 -19.73 -8.15
CA ASP A 231 -2.20 -19.52 -7.77
C ASP A 231 -1.26 -19.38 -9.00
N GLY A 232 -0.24 -18.55 -8.87
CA GLY A 232 0.88 -18.45 -9.82
C GLY A 232 0.63 -17.63 -11.09
N ILE A 233 -0.47 -16.89 -11.21
CA ILE A 233 -0.71 -16.03 -12.38
C ILE A 233 0.40 -14.97 -12.55
N ASP A 234 0.81 -14.77 -13.80
CA ASP A 234 1.92 -13.90 -14.22
C ASP A 234 1.47 -12.68 -15.05
N ASP A 235 2.39 -11.73 -15.26
CA ASP A 235 2.17 -10.47 -16.00
C ASP A 235 1.55 -10.68 -17.39
N GLU A 236 1.89 -11.77 -18.09
CA GLU A 236 1.33 -12.07 -19.41
C GLU A 236 -0.13 -12.51 -19.30
N SER A 237 -0.40 -13.53 -18.47
CA SER A 237 -1.75 -14.07 -18.26
C SER A 237 -2.71 -13.01 -17.70
N TYR A 238 -2.23 -12.20 -16.75
CA TYR A 238 -3.03 -11.15 -16.12
C TYR A 238 -3.36 -10.03 -17.10
N GLY A 239 -2.39 -9.54 -17.87
CA GLY A 239 -2.66 -8.49 -18.86
C GLY A 239 -3.55 -8.93 -20.02
N GLN A 240 -3.44 -10.21 -20.44
CA GLN A 240 -4.33 -10.81 -21.46
C GLN A 240 -5.82 -10.78 -21.04
N ILE A 241 -6.14 -10.83 -19.74
CA ILE A 241 -7.52 -10.72 -19.24
C ILE A 241 -7.91 -9.29 -18.84
N PHE A 242 -7.02 -8.55 -18.16
CA PHE A 242 -7.32 -7.26 -17.56
C PHE A 242 -7.67 -6.21 -18.62
N LYS A 243 -6.84 -6.06 -19.66
CA LYS A 243 -7.01 -5.02 -20.69
C LYS A 243 -8.30 -5.21 -21.51
N PRO A 244 -8.66 -6.42 -21.99
CA PRO A 244 -9.95 -6.64 -22.65
C PRO A 244 -11.17 -6.47 -21.73
N ILE A 245 -11.12 -6.98 -20.49
CA ILE A 245 -12.26 -6.88 -19.55
C ILE A 245 -12.52 -5.43 -19.18
N ILE A 246 -11.50 -4.68 -18.76
CA ILE A 246 -11.66 -3.26 -18.40
C ILE A 246 -12.07 -2.43 -19.63
N SER A 247 -11.57 -2.72 -20.83
CA SER A 247 -12.03 -2.05 -22.06
C SER A 247 -13.53 -2.26 -22.30
N LYS A 248 -14.03 -3.49 -22.12
CA LYS A 248 -15.45 -3.80 -22.32
C LYS A 248 -16.35 -3.24 -21.22
N VAL A 249 -15.86 -3.20 -19.98
CA VAL A 249 -16.51 -2.49 -18.87
C VAL A 249 -16.62 -1.00 -19.16
N MET A 250 -15.54 -0.34 -19.63
CA MET A 250 -15.58 1.09 -19.99
C MET A 250 -16.57 1.37 -21.13
N GLU A 251 -16.60 0.51 -22.17
CA GLU A 251 -17.52 0.62 -23.31
C GLU A 251 -19.00 0.53 -22.92
N LEU A 252 -19.35 -0.45 -22.07
CA LEU A 252 -20.73 -0.75 -21.68
C LEU A 252 -21.22 0.12 -20.51
N TYR A 253 -20.39 0.25 -19.46
CA TYR A 253 -20.79 0.94 -18.23
C TYR A 253 -20.56 2.45 -18.30
N GLN A 254 -19.60 2.92 -19.11
CA GLN A 254 -19.30 4.34 -19.33
C GLN A 254 -19.25 5.14 -18.00
N PRO A 255 -18.35 4.76 -17.07
CA PRO A 255 -18.23 5.44 -15.78
C PRO A 255 -17.74 6.88 -15.96
N SER A 256 -18.07 7.75 -14.99
CA SER A 256 -17.66 9.16 -14.99
C SER A 256 -16.49 9.45 -14.05
N VAL A 257 -16.10 8.48 -13.23
CA VAL A 257 -14.91 8.46 -12.36
C VAL A 257 -14.58 7.00 -12.03
N VAL A 258 -13.31 6.73 -11.73
CA VAL A 258 -12.79 5.40 -11.38
C VAL A 258 -12.14 5.45 -10.00
N VAL A 259 -12.40 4.43 -9.19
CA VAL A 259 -11.64 4.13 -7.96
C VAL A 259 -10.90 2.83 -8.20
N LEU A 260 -9.57 2.86 -8.09
CA LEU A 260 -8.69 1.70 -8.28
C LEU A 260 -8.05 1.35 -6.92
N GLN A 261 -8.36 0.18 -6.39
CA GLN A 261 -7.67 -0.42 -5.25
C GLN A 261 -6.42 -1.11 -5.80
N CYS A 262 -5.24 -0.73 -5.30
CA CYS A 262 -3.94 -1.25 -5.75
C CYS A 262 -3.30 -2.16 -4.67
N GLY A 263 -3.94 -3.29 -4.38
CA GLY A 263 -3.43 -4.31 -3.47
C GLY A 263 -2.08 -4.82 -3.96
N ALA A 264 -1.02 -4.53 -3.21
CA ALA A 264 0.33 -5.01 -3.49
C ALA A 264 0.53 -6.47 -3.00
N ASP A 265 -0.56 -7.15 -2.67
CA ASP A 265 -0.60 -8.53 -2.22
C ASP A 265 -0.59 -9.53 -3.38
N SER A 266 -1.07 -9.12 -4.56
CA SER A 266 -0.96 -9.84 -5.84
C SER A 266 0.47 -9.94 -6.41
N LEU A 267 1.48 -9.37 -5.76
CA LEU A 267 2.88 -9.38 -6.22
C LEU A 267 3.64 -10.66 -5.84
N SER A 268 4.49 -11.11 -6.76
CA SER A 268 5.43 -12.23 -6.57
C SER A 268 6.33 -12.03 -5.35
N GLY A 269 6.46 -13.07 -4.52
CA GLY A 269 7.28 -13.04 -3.30
C GLY A 269 6.61 -12.38 -2.10
N ASN A 270 5.28 -12.24 -2.10
CA ASN A 270 4.52 -11.97 -0.88
C ASN A 270 4.75 -13.07 0.19
N ARG A 271 4.46 -12.74 1.46
CA ARG A 271 4.58 -13.62 2.63
C ARG A 271 3.33 -14.46 2.95
N LEU A 272 2.15 -14.03 2.50
CA LEU A 272 0.88 -14.74 2.66
C LEU A 272 0.39 -15.29 1.31
N ASP A 273 0.60 -14.49 0.26
CA ASP A 273 -0.13 -14.58 -1.01
C ASP A 273 0.65 -15.27 -2.13
N CYS A 274 -0.06 -15.88 -3.07
CA CYS A 274 0.50 -16.84 -4.04
C CYS A 274 0.32 -16.47 -5.53
N PHE A 275 0.16 -15.19 -5.86
CA PHE A 275 0.29 -14.70 -7.25
C PHE A 275 1.77 -14.42 -7.61
N ASN A 276 2.05 -14.26 -8.91
CA ASN A 276 3.40 -14.12 -9.44
C ASN A 276 3.60 -12.83 -10.28
N LEU A 277 2.81 -11.78 -10.02
CA LEU A 277 2.90 -10.52 -10.75
C LEU A 277 4.16 -9.72 -10.37
N THR A 278 4.75 -9.00 -11.31
CA THR A 278 5.89 -8.11 -11.06
C THR A 278 5.45 -6.66 -10.89
N VAL A 279 6.24 -5.88 -10.14
CA VAL A 279 6.11 -4.40 -10.06
C VAL A 279 6.29 -3.72 -11.43
N LYS A 280 6.75 -4.47 -12.44
CA LYS A 280 6.96 -4.02 -13.82
C LYS A 280 5.83 -4.43 -14.78
N ASP A 281 4.69 -4.94 -14.32
CA ASP A 281 3.56 -5.23 -15.21
C ASP A 281 3.17 -3.96 -16.00
N LYS A 282 3.55 -3.98 -17.29
CA LYS A 282 3.41 -2.87 -18.22
C LYS A 282 1.97 -2.68 -18.69
N GLN A 283 1.05 -3.55 -18.27
CA GLN A 283 -0.33 -3.61 -18.73
C GLN A 283 -1.31 -3.00 -17.70
N ILE A 284 -0.86 -2.88 -16.44
CA ILE A 284 -1.50 -2.05 -15.40
C ILE A 284 -0.91 -0.62 -15.40
N ALA A 285 0.37 -0.47 -15.72
CA ALA A 285 0.92 0.83 -16.10
C ALA A 285 0.25 1.33 -17.41
N CYS A 286 -0.08 2.62 -17.50
CA CYS A 286 -0.55 3.17 -18.78
C CYS A 286 0.56 3.09 -19.84
N ASP A 287 0.17 2.85 -21.11
CA ASP A 287 1.05 2.69 -22.29
C ASP A 287 1.77 4.01 -22.71
N GLU A 288 2.33 4.76 -21.76
CA GLU A 288 2.91 6.07 -21.99
C GLU A 288 4.32 6.18 -21.38
N GLU A 289 5.29 6.24 -22.29
CA GLU A 289 6.72 6.21 -22.01
C GLU A 289 7.11 7.28 -20.99
N PHE A 290 7.98 6.90 -20.06
CA PHE A 290 8.75 7.88 -19.30
C PHE A 290 9.81 8.46 -20.24
N SER A 291 9.40 9.46 -21.03
CA SER A 291 10.31 10.34 -21.73
C SER A 291 11.06 11.15 -20.68
N ASP A 292 12.23 10.63 -20.27
CA ASP A 292 13.24 11.37 -19.53
C ASP A 292 13.89 12.37 -20.49
N SER A 293 13.15 13.46 -20.77
CA SER A 293 13.68 14.64 -21.44
C SER A 293 14.74 15.27 -20.54
N GLU A 294 16.00 15.19 -20.98
CA GLU A 294 17.18 15.78 -20.33
C GLU A 294 17.09 17.31 -20.35
N ASP A 295 16.34 17.88 -19.39
CA ASP A 295 16.28 19.33 -19.13
C ASP A 295 17.54 19.77 -18.36
N GLU A 296 18.71 19.50 -18.95
CA GLU A 296 20.03 20.02 -18.57
C GLU A 296 20.02 21.54 -18.76
N GLY A 297 19.58 22.26 -17.74
CA GLY A 297 19.42 23.71 -17.80
C GLY A 297 20.75 24.44 -18.05
N GLU A 298 20.94 24.99 -19.26
CA GLU A 298 22.10 25.78 -19.66
C GLU A 298 22.27 27.07 -18.81
N GLY A 299 22.85 26.92 -17.62
CA GLY A 299 23.08 27.98 -16.64
C GLY A 299 24.54 28.46 -16.53
N GLY A 300 25.42 28.04 -17.46
CA GLY A 300 26.86 28.30 -17.41
C GLY A 300 27.29 29.53 -18.22
N ARG A 301 27.89 30.54 -17.56
CA ARG A 301 28.39 31.75 -18.23
C ARG A 301 29.51 31.43 -19.23
N ARG A 302 29.41 32.00 -20.44
CA ARG A 302 30.50 32.04 -21.44
C ARG A 302 31.76 32.68 -20.87
N ASN A 303 32.93 32.21 -21.31
CA ASN A 303 34.06 33.09 -21.56
C ASN A 303 34.85 32.61 -22.78
N VAL A 304 35.45 33.52 -23.54
CA VAL A 304 35.99 33.26 -24.90
C VAL A 304 37.45 33.66 -25.00
N THR A 305 38.31 32.72 -25.40
CA THR A 305 39.59 32.99 -26.09
C THR A 305 40.03 31.76 -26.89
N ASP A 306 40.35 31.93 -28.17
CA ASP A 306 40.97 30.90 -29.01
C ASP A 306 42.39 30.51 -28.54
N HIS A 307 42.81 29.29 -28.87
CA HIS A 307 44.13 29.10 -29.51
C HIS A 307 44.18 27.82 -30.36
N LYS A 308 44.77 27.90 -31.56
CA LYS A 308 44.89 26.78 -32.52
C LYS A 308 46.15 25.92 -32.29
N LYS A 309 45.97 24.60 -32.43
CA LYS A 309 46.92 23.56 -32.86
C LYS A 309 48.43 23.83 -32.74
N GLY A 310 49.10 23.03 -31.90
CA GLY A 310 50.53 22.69 -32.01
C GLY A 310 50.73 21.19 -31.78
N ALA A 311 51.70 20.55 -32.43
CA ALA A 311 51.96 19.10 -32.29
C ALA A 311 53.43 18.73 -32.53
N LYS A 312 53.90 17.68 -31.83
CA LYS A 312 55.33 17.22 -31.72
C LYS A 312 56.17 18.20 -30.86
N LYS A 313 57.27 17.81 -30.21
CA LYS A 313 58.11 16.57 -30.26
C LYS A 313 58.52 16.16 -28.82
N ALA A 314 59.53 15.29 -28.60
CA ALA A 314 59.74 14.61 -27.31
C ALA A 314 61.20 14.42 -26.84
N ARG A 315 61.35 14.13 -25.53
CA ARG A 315 62.41 13.34 -24.82
C ARG A 315 63.65 14.07 -24.24
N ILE A 316 64.33 13.38 -23.29
CA ILE A 316 65.63 13.64 -22.58
C ILE A 316 65.40 14.49 -21.29
N GLU A 317 65.58 13.99 -20.05
CA GLU A 317 66.82 13.66 -19.25
C GLU A 317 67.66 14.94 -18.95
N GLU A 318 68.30 15.21 -17.81
CA GLU A 318 68.57 14.60 -16.47
C GLU A 318 68.02 15.54 -15.33
N ASP A 319 68.16 15.35 -14.01
CA ASP A 319 68.20 14.20 -13.05
C ASP A 319 68.49 14.76 -11.61
N LYS A 320 68.51 13.89 -10.58
CA LYS A 320 69.13 14.02 -9.22
C LYS A 320 68.41 14.76 -8.07
N LYS A 321 68.46 14.05 -6.92
CA LYS A 321 68.44 14.51 -5.50
C LYS A 321 67.08 14.98 -4.93
N GLU A 322 66.72 14.65 -3.67
CA GLU A 322 67.45 13.93 -2.60
C GLU A 322 66.48 13.25 -1.59
N THR A 323 66.81 12.03 -1.11
CA THR A 323 66.31 11.33 0.12
C THR A 323 64.78 11.07 0.26
N GLU A 324 64.24 9.90 0.65
CA GLU A 324 64.50 9.04 1.85
C GLU A 324 64.20 9.79 3.18
N ASP A 325 63.62 9.22 4.24
CA ASP A 325 63.26 7.84 4.63
C ASP A 325 62.16 7.91 5.73
N LYS A 326 61.36 6.89 6.15
CA LYS A 326 61.16 5.49 5.74
C LYS A 326 59.66 5.10 5.95
N LYS A 327 59.35 3.88 6.42
CA LYS A 327 58.01 3.33 6.76
C LYS A 327 58.19 2.14 7.73
N ALA A 328 57.17 1.83 8.56
CA ALA A 328 57.09 0.65 9.46
C ALA A 328 58.13 0.62 10.62
N ASP A 329 58.01 -0.16 11.70
CA ASP A 329 57.00 -1.14 12.22
C ASP A 329 56.51 -0.68 13.64
N VAL A 330 55.45 -1.15 14.34
CA VAL A 330 54.67 -2.41 14.46
C VAL A 330 55.29 -3.46 15.41
N LYS A 331 54.43 -4.20 16.17
CA LYS A 331 54.72 -5.28 17.16
C LYS A 331 55.43 -4.81 18.47
N GLU A 332 55.28 -5.45 19.66
CA GLU A 332 54.49 -6.61 20.14
C GLU A 332 54.28 -6.54 21.70
N GLU A 333 53.71 -7.61 22.30
CA GLU A 333 53.52 -7.93 23.74
C GLU A 333 52.49 -7.10 24.55
N ASP A 334 51.48 -7.63 25.26
CA ASP A 334 51.05 -8.95 25.79
C ASP A 334 51.62 -9.42 27.16
N LYS A 335 50.80 -10.23 27.89
CA LYS A 335 50.98 -10.94 29.17
C LYS A 335 50.72 -10.13 30.47
N SER A 336 50.16 -10.71 31.55
CA SER A 336 49.44 -12.00 31.77
C SER A 336 48.85 -12.09 33.22
N LYS A 337 48.10 -13.18 33.53
CA LYS A 337 47.76 -13.72 34.89
C LYS A 337 46.71 -12.94 35.71
N ASP A 338 46.02 -13.47 36.74
CA ASP A 338 45.68 -14.82 37.30
C ASP A 338 44.59 -14.56 38.39
N ASN A 339 43.65 -15.41 38.84
CA ASN A 339 43.03 -16.69 38.45
C ASN A 339 41.61 -16.70 39.17
N SER A 340 40.94 -17.65 39.86
CA SER A 340 40.91 -19.12 40.10
C SER A 340 39.65 -19.49 40.93
N GLY A 341 38.96 -20.62 40.64
CA GLY A 341 37.92 -21.25 41.50
C GLY A 341 36.46 -20.80 41.25
N GLU A 342 35.41 -21.57 41.59
CA GLU A 342 35.30 -22.92 42.19
C GLU A 342 34.02 -23.66 41.70
N LYS A 343 33.91 -24.98 41.91
CA LYS A 343 32.73 -25.82 41.56
C LYS A 343 31.93 -26.24 42.80
N THR A 344 30.62 -26.42 42.64
CA THR A 344 29.85 -27.41 43.42
C THR A 344 28.79 -28.11 42.56
N ASP A 345 28.92 -29.43 42.41
CA ASP A 345 27.84 -30.33 41.95
C ASP A 345 26.87 -30.64 43.10
N THR A 346 25.59 -30.86 42.78
CA THR A 346 24.72 -31.73 43.61
C THR A 346 23.72 -32.51 42.76
N LYS A 347 23.49 -33.78 43.07
CA LYS A 347 22.63 -34.71 42.30
C LYS A 347 21.33 -35.03 43.04
N GLY A 348 20.26 -35.32 42.28
CA GLY A 348 19.09 -36.07 42.74
C GLY A 348 17.76 -35.45 42.29
N ALA A 349 16.74 -36.21 41.88
CA ALA A 349 16.68 -37.64 41.55
C ALA A 349 15.53 -37.92 40.57
N LYS A 350 15.47 -39.13 39.98
CA LYS A 350 14.38 -39.56 39.09
C LYS A 350 13.11 -39.96 39.87
N SER A 351 11.94 -39.72 39.26
CA SER A 351 10.80 -40.65 39.33
C SER A 351 9.94 -40.51 38.06
N GLU A 352 9.81 -41.60 37.30
CA GLU A 352 8.86 -41.76 36.19
C GLU A 352 7.58 -42.49 36.71
N GLN A 353 6.62 -42.76 35.82
CA GLN A 353 5.34 -43.50 36.01
C GLN A 353 4.10 -42.64 36.41
N LEU A 354 2.88 -42.93 35.91
CA LEU A 354 2.45 -43.77 34.78
C LEU A 354 1.06 -43.32 34.22
N SER A 355 0.71 -43.89 33.07
CA SER A 355 -0.58 -43.92 32.34
C SER A 355 -1.90 -43.65 33.09
N LYS A 356 -2.77 -42.82 32.47
CA LYS A 356 -4.07 -43.15 31.78
C LYS A 356 -5.06 -44.14 32.45
N PRO A 357 -6.40 -44.07 32.18
CA PRO A 357 -7.04 -43.81 30.87
C PRO A 357 -6.89 -42.42 30.24
#